data_AF-A0A2M7J6I8-F1
#
_entry.id   AF-A0A2M7J6I8-F1
#
_cell.length_a   1.000
_cell.length_b   1.000
_cell.length_c   1.000
_cell.angle_alpha   90.00
_cell.angle_beta   90.00
_cell.angle_gamma   90.00
#
_symmetry.space_group_name_H-M   'P 1'
#
loop_
_entity.id
_entity.type
_entity.pdbx_description
1 polymer ?
#
loop_
_entity_poly.entity_id
_entity_poly.type
_entity_poly.pdbx_seq_one_letter_code
_entity_poly.pdbx_strand_id
1 'polypeptide(L)'
;MLKQSLSEIEATLQEGMLKLAREILMHRLAMDPRADPKREYECARCGKPLRILEERQNRSLPTAFGAAGYQRPYGTCDRCGISYAPMDCGLGIPPTGGSVTRTELVCHAAVTAHAFGVAAEILSKHDKIGLSDQQVRRISETEGKRLVDGRQQEVKAFRDGKPVAGPEKAADLIVVVADGGRIQTRQPDDSQQNKEATRQVNEGGELRQGADEASHGKEKKRGVWKEDKVGAVYEATPQKDPDARDAENYDGAKARMKTFVATLSNWEEFGWMLCVEALKRGYAQAREKLFLSDGASSLRTLRETHFSDAIFILDWYHAVEHLADCAKAAFGEATEEYVRWYKRMKTKLWAGDIDSIIRAIGKESARAGKPKPNEPEGSPRVILHRNVGYFTDNCAGMDYPRFRAEGWPIGSGVAEGSVKQFGIRMKGTEKFWNGFEYGMGAEEMLALLALQRSEDGRWDHYWRRRSQPYTREPRKKEGL
;
A
#
# COMPACT_ATOMS: atom_id res chain seq x y z
N MET A 1 -15.20 -43.17 35.21
CA MET A 1 -15.64 -41.84 34.73
C MET A 1 -14.67 -41.39 33.66
N LEU A 2 -15.14 -41.24 32.42
CA LEU A 2 -14.39 -40.56 31.36
C LEU A 2 -14.27 -39.09 31.78
N LYS A 3 -13.12 -38.71 32.33
CA LYS A 3 -12.81 -37.34 32.76
C LYS A 3 -12.27 -36.53 31.58
N GLN A 4 -12.99 -36.49 30.46
CA GLN A 4 -12.62 -35.64 29.34
C GLN A 4 -13.68 -34.55 29.19
N SER A 5 -13.24 -33.29 29.21
CA SER A 5 -14.06 -32.12 28.93
C SER A 5 -14.38 -32.01 27.44
N LEU A 6 -15.44 -31.28 27.10
CA LEU A 6 -15.78 -31.00 25.70
C LEU A 6 -14.62 -30.31 24.96
N SER A 7 -13.95 -29.35 25.60
CA SER A 7 -12.80 -28.65 25.00
C SER A 7 -11.63 -29.58 24.68
N GLU A 8 -11.37 -30.60 25.50
CA GLU A 8 -10.37 -31.63 25.21
C GLU A 8 -10.79 -32.54 24.05
N ILE A 9 -12.09 -32.85 23.93
CA ILE A 9 -12.64 -33.59 22.79
C ILE A 9 -12.47 -32.77 21.50
N GLU A 10 -12.86 -31.48 21.50
CA GLU A 10 -12.72 -30.59 20.35
C GLU A 10 -11.25 -30.43 19.92
N ALA A 11 -10.33 -30.27 20.87
CA ALA A 11 -8.90 -30.18 20.58
C ALA A 11 -8.37 -31.48 19.93
N THR A 12 -8.79 -32.64 20.45
CA THR A 12 -8.42 -33.95 19.89
C THR A 12 -8.98 -34.12 18.46
N LEU A 13 -10.23 -33.72 18.23
CA LEU A 13 -10.86 -33.78 16.91
C LEU A 13 -10.18 -32.85 15.91
N GLN A 14 -9.84 -31.62 16.31
CA GLN A 14 -9.15 -30.66 15.45
C GLN A 14 -7.77 -31.18 15.01
N GLU A 15 -7.00 -31.76 15.94
CA GLU A 15 -5.71 -32.39 15.62
C GLU A 15 -5.88 -33.58 14.67
N GLY A 16 -6.88 -34.44 14.95
CA GLY A 16 -7.22 -35.57 14.10
C GLY A 16 -7.62 -35.16 12.67
N MET A 17 -8.44 -34.12 12.53
CA MET A 17 -8.85 -33.57 11.23
C MET A 17 -7.67 -33.05 10.42
N LEU A 18 -6.74 -32.31 11.05
CA LEU A 18 -5.55 -31.79 10.38
C LEU A 18 -4.61 -32.93 9.92
N LYS A 19 -4.42 -33.94 10.77
CA LYS A 19 -3.64 -35.13 10.40
C LYS A 19 -4.27 -35.86 9.21
N LEU A 20 -5.58 -36.11 9.26
CA LEU A 20 -6.30 -36.77 8.18
C LEU A 20 -6.23 -35.97 6.87
N ALA A 21 -6.46 -34.66 6.92
CA ALA A 21 -6.37 -33.78 5.75
C ALA A 21 -4.96 -33.83 5.11
N ARG A 22 -3.91 -33.86 5.93
CA ARG A 22 -2.52 -34.01 5.47
C ARG A 22 -2.27 -35.34 4.78
N GLU A 23 -2.73 -36.46 5.35
CA GLU A 23 -2.58 -37.78 4.72
C GLU A 23 -3.35 -37.87 3.40
N ILE A 24 -4.57 -37.33 3.34
CA ILE A 24 -5.36 -37.25 2.10
C ILE A 24 -4.62 -36.44 1.04
N LEU A 25 -4.03 -35.29 1.41
CA LEU A 25 -3.25 -34.48 0.50
C LEU A 25 -2.02 -35.23 -0.02
N MET A 26 -1.26 -35.89 0.86
CA MET A 26 -0.09 -36.69 0.49
C MET A 26 -0.47 -37.82 -0.48
N HIS A 27 -1.57 -38.51 -0.21
CA HIS A 27 -2.10 -39.54 -1.10
C HIS A 27 -2.53 -38.97 -2.46
N ARG A 28 -3.24 -37.84 -2.48
CA ARG A 28 -3.64 -37.17 -3.73
C ARG A 28 -2.44 -36.70 -4.57
N LEU A 29 -1.35 -36.28 -3.92
CA LEU A 29 -0.11 -35.93 -4.59
C LEU A 29 0.57 -37.17 -5.17
N ALA A 30 0.67 -38.26 -4.40
CA ALA A 30 1.26 -39.52 -4.87
C ALA A 30 0.48 -40.15 -6.04
N MET A 31 -0.85 -40.01 -6.05
CA MET A 31 -1.72 -40.51 -7.11
C MET A 31 -1.86 -39.56 -8.31
N ASP A 32 -1.23 -38.38 -8.28
CA ASP A 32 -1.28 -37.49 -9.43
C ASP A 32 -0.55 -38.12 -10.62
N PRO A 33 -1.14 -38.18 -11.83
CA PRO A 33 -0.49 -38.78 -12.98
C PRO A 33 0.85 -38.15 -13.38
N ARG A 34 1.14 -36.93 -12.89
CA ARG A 34 2.43 -36.24 -13.10
C ARG A 34 3.49 -36.64 -12.07
N ALA A 35 3.18 -37.50 -11.10
CA ALA A 35 4.16 -38.09 -10.19
C ALA A 35 4.90 -39.32 -10.79
N ASP A 36 4.40 -39.89 -11.89
CA ASP A 36 5.00 -41.07 -12.54
C ASP A 36 6.21 -40.69 -13.42
N PRO A 37 7.46 -41.04 -13.03
CA PRO A 37 8.64 -40.68 -13.81
C PRO A 37 8.70 -41.34 -15.20
N LYS A 38 7.95 -42.41 -15.45
CA LYS A 38 7.92 -43.11 -16.74
C LYS A 38 7.03 -42.43 -17.77
N ARG A 39 6.22 -41.45 -17.34
CA ARG A 39 5.36 -40.68 -18.23
C ARG A 39 6.21 -39.79 -19.15
N GLU A 40 5.78 -39.66 -20.40
CA GLU A 40 6.32 -38.64 -21.28
C GLU A 40 5.79 -37.26 -20.89
N TYR A 41 6.72 -36.33 -20.66
CA TYR A 41 6.40 -34.96 -20.27
C TYR A 41 6.75 -33.99 -21.39
N GLU A 42 5.92 -32.98 -21.55
CA GLU A 42 6.18 -31.86 -22.44
C GLU A 42 6.60 -30.62 -21.65
N CYS A 43 7.48 -29.84 -22.25
CA CYS A 43 7.91 -28.56 -21.74
C CYS A 43 6.72 -27.58 -21.75
N ALA A 44 6.31 -27.11 -20.57
CA ALA A 44 5.17 -26.21 -20.39
C ALA A 44 5.32 -24.88 -21.14
N ARG A 45 6.54 -24.54 -21.59
CA ARG A 45 6.84 -23.33 -22.37
C ARG A 45 6.82 -23.53 -23.89
N CYS A 46 7.31 -24.68 -24.39
CA CYS A 46 7.52 -24.86 -25.85
C CYS A 46 6.95 -26.16 -26.44
N GLY A 47 6.30 -27.00 -25.63
CA GLY A 47 5.68 -28.26 -26.05
C GLY A 47 6.66 -29.36 -26.46
N LYS A 48 7.98 -29.13 -26.41
CA LYS A 48 8.98 -30.17 -26.72
C LYS A 48 9.17 -31.14 -25.56
N PRO A 49 9.65 -32.37 -25.80
CA PRO A 49 9.90 -33.34 -24.74
C PRO A 49 10.75 -32.75 -23.61
N LEU A 50 10.32 -33.02 -22.37
CA LEU A 50 11.01 -32.66 -21.14
C LEU A 50 11.78 -33.90 -20.67
N ARG A 51 13.11 -33.84 -20.74
CA ARG A 51 13.98 -34.94 -20.35
C ARG A 51 14.06 -35.03 -18.82
N ILE A 52 13.61 -36.15 -18.26
CA ILE A 52 13.68 -36.39 -16.81
C ILE A 52 15.14 -36.61 -16.41
N LEU A 53 15.59 -35.84 -15.42
CA LEU A 53 16.95 -35.89 -14.86
C LEU A 53 16.97 -36.67 -13.55
N GLU A 54 15.93 -36.47 -12.73
CA GLU A 54 15.76 -37.14 -11.45
C GLU A 54 14.34 -37.71 -11.42
N GLU A 55 14.23 -39.04 -11.41
CA GLU A 55 12.92 -39.72 -11.41
C GLU A 55 12.15 -39.50 -10.10
N ARG A 56 12.88 -39.34 -8.98
CA ARG A 56 12.29 -39.26 -7.64
C ARG A 56 12.97 -38.21 -6.78
N GLN A 57 12.47 -36.99 -6.87
CA GLN A 57 12.83 -35.92 -5.95
C GLN A 57 11.84 -35.88 -4.78
N ASN A 58 12.33 -36.05 -3.56
CA ASN A 58 11.54 -35.86 -2.34
C ASN A 58 11.39 -34.37 -2.02
N ARG A 59 10.19 -33.89 -1.72
CA ARG A 59 9.96 -32.55 -1.18
C ARG A 59 8.96 -32.58 -0.02
N SER A 60 9.25 -31.78 0.99
CA SER A 60 8.29 -31.41 2.04
C SER A 60 7.70 -30.03 1.72
N LEU A 61 6.37 -29.95 1.59
CA LEU A 61 5.64 -28.71 1.31
C LEU A 61 4.91 -28.24 2.57
N PRO A 62 5.27 -27.08 3.13
CA PRO A 62 4.45 -26.45 4.17
C PRO A 62 3.07 -26.07 3.62
N THR A 63 2.00 -26.65 4.17
CA THR A 63 0.60 -26.39 3.77
C THR A 63 -0.22 -25.84 4.94
N ALA A 64 -1.48 -25.50 4.70
CA ALA A 64 -2.42 -25.15 5.77
C ALA A 64 -2.68 -26.31 6.74
N PHE A 65 -2.40 -27.57 6.34
CA PHE A 65 -2.59 -28.78 7.15
C PHE A 65 -1.28 -29.31 7.76
N GLY A 66 -0.23 -28.48 7.77
CA GLY A 66 1.13 -28.87 8.14
C GLY A 66 1.98 -29.30 6.94
N ALA A 67 3.17 -29.83 7.21
CA ALA A 67 4.13 -30.17 6.16
C ALA A 67 3.77 -31.50 5.48
N ALA A 68 3.46 -31.47 4.19
CA ALA A 68 3.13 -32.65 3.38
C ALA A 68 4.35 -33.10 2.56
N GLY A 69 4.79 -34.34 2.77
CA GLY A 69 5.86 -34.96 1.98
C GLY A 69 5.33 -35.60 0.71
N TYR A 70 6.02 -35.42 -0.42
CA TYR A 70 5.68 -36.08 -1.68
C TYR A 70 6.91 -36.28 -2.57
N GLN A 71 6.76 -37.18 -3.55
CA GLN A 71 7.74 -37.47 -4.58
C GLN A 71 7.26 -36.98 -5.93
N ARG A 72 8.19 -36.57 -6.77
CA ARG A 72 7.91 -36.11 -8.14
C ARG A 72 9.16 -36.26 -9.02
N PRO A 73 8.98 -36.37 -10.34
CA PRO A 73 10.10 -36.26 -11.27
C PRO A 73 10.55 -34.79 -11.40
N TYR A 74 11.82 -34.60 -11.74
CA TYR A 74 12.42 -33.31 -12.08
C TYR A 74 13.11 -33.44 -13.43
N GLY A 75 12.78 -32.53 -14.36
CA GLY A 75 13.24 -32.60 -15.74
C GLY A 75 13.79 -31.28 -16.25
N THR A 76 14.49 -31.35 -17.38
CA THR A 76 14.99 -30.20 -18.13
C THR A 76 14.49 -30.22 -19.57
N CYS A 77 14.21 -29.05 -20.11
CA CYS A 77 13.90 -28.90 -21.53
C CYS A 77 15.17 -28.51 -22.27
N ASP A 78 15.72 -29.41 -23.10
CA ASP A 78 16.96 -29.17 -23.85
C ASP A 78 16.83 -28.01 -24.86
N ARG A 79 15.61 -27.66 -25.29
CA ARG A 79 15.34 -26.50 -26.17
C ARG A 79 15.29 -25.17 -25.41
N CYS A 80 14.62 -25.14 -24.26
CA CYS A 80 14.41 -23.89 -23.50
C CYS A 80 15.48 -23.64 -22.43
N GLY A 81 16.25 -24.66 -22.04
CA GLY A 81 17.20 -24.61 -20.94
C GLY A 81 16.54 -24.44 -19.56
N ILE A 82 15.25 -24.75 -19.43
CA ILE A 82 14.51 -24.64 -18.16
C ILE A 82 14.43 -25.99 -17.46
N SER A 83 14.65 -25.99 -16.14
CA SER A 83 14.55 -27.19 -15.31
C SER A 83 13.50 -27.00 -14.21
N TYR A 84 12.59 -27.97 -14.08
CA TYR A 84 11.46 -27.90 -13.17
C TYR A 84 10.81 -29.27 -12.91
N ALA A 85 10.00 -29.34 -11.86
CA ALA A 85 9.12 -30.47 -11.62
C ALA A 85 7.78 -30.25 -12.34
N PRO A 86 7.40 -31.09 -13.33
CA PRO A 86 6.18 -30.88 -14.11
C PRO A 86 4.90 -30.96 -13.26
N MET A 87 4.91 -31.81 -12.23
CA MET A 87 3.82 -31.91 -11.27
C MET A 87 3.58 -30.58 -10.53
N ASP A 88 4.65 -29.91 -10.04
CA ASP A 88 4.52 -28.63 -9.34
C ASP A 88 3.91 -27.56 -10.23
N CYS A 89 4.47 -27.40 -11.43
CA CYS A 89 3.98 -26.42 -12.41
C CYS A 89 2.52 -26.70 -12.78
N GLY A 90 2.15 -27.97 -12.95
CA GLY A 90 0.79 -28.37 -13.28
C GLY A 90 -0.22 -28.27 -12.14
N LEU A 91 0.24 -28.23 -10.88
CA LEU A 91 -0.62 -28.06 -9.69
C LEU A 91 -0.56 -26.64 -9.11
N GLY A 92 0.23 -25.75 -9.70
CA GLY A 92 0.44 -24.40 -9.15
C GLY A 92 1.24 -24.38 -7.84
N ILE A 93 2.02 -25.44 -7.54
CA ILE A 93 2.85 -25.49 -6.33
C ILE A 93 4.05 -24.57 -6.51
N PRO A 94 4.26 -23.55 -5.65
CA PRO A 94 5.37 -22.63 -5.79
C PRO A 94 6.73 -23.35 -5.77
N PRO A 95 7.74 -22.87 -6.52
CA PRO A 95 9.06 -23.50 -6.56
C PRO A 95 9.81 -23.39 -5.22
N THR A 96 9.47 -22.42 -4.39
CA THR A 96 10.03 -22.19 -3.05
C THR A 96 8.92 -21.81 -2.08
N GLY A 97 9.15 -22.04 -0.79
CA GLY A 97 8.16 -21.76 0.25
C GLY A 97 7.06 -22.82 0.35
N GLY A 98 5.90 -22.41 0.87
CA GLY A 98 4.73 -23.25 1.11
C GLY A 98 3.67 -23.17 0.00
N SER A 99 2.57 -23.90 0.20
CA SER A 99 1.37 -23.82 -0.64
C SER A 99 0.82 -22.39 -0.69
N VAL A 100 0.18 -22.01 -1.80
CA VAL A 100 -0.41 -20.68 -1.98
C VAL A 100 -1.44 -20.35 -0.89
N THR A 101 -2.34 -21.28 -0.56
CA THR A 101 -3.35 -21.10 0.51
C THR A 101 -2.71 -20.76 1.85
N ARG A 102 -1.62 -21.45 2.23
CA ARG A 102 -0.88 -21.12 3.46
C ARG A 102 -0.27 -19.71 3.38
N THR A 103 0.30 -19.34 2.25
CA THR A 103 0.88 -18.01 2.05
C THR A 103 -0.17 -16.92 2.15
N GLU A 104 -1.37 -17.15 1.60
CA GLU A 104 -2.52 -16.26 1.72
C GLU A 104 -2.93 -16.03 3.18
N LEU A 105 -3.11 -17.10 3.97
CA LEU A 105 -3.42 -17.00 5.40
C LEU A 105 -2.37 -16.17 6.15
N VAL A 106 -1.08 -16.43 5.88
CA VAL A 106 0.03 -15.69 6.49
C VAL A 106 -0.01 -14.22 6.11
N CYS A 107 -0.26 -13.90 4.84
CA CYS A 107 -0.34 -12.51 4.37
C CYS A 107 -1.56 -11.79 4.94
N HIS A 108 -2.72 -12.45 5.01
CA HIS A 108 -3.93 -11.90 5.60
C HIS A 108 -3.72 -11.57 7.09
N ALA A 109 -3.13 -12.49 7.86
CA ALA A 109 -2.78 -12.24 9.26
C ALA A 109 -1.76 -11.09 9.39
N ALA A 110 -0.76 -11.03 8.51
CA ALA A 110 0.29 -10.00 8.53
C ALA A 110 -0.23 -8.57 8.28
N VAL A 111 -1.26 -8.40 7.44
CA VAL A 111 -1.87 -7.08 7.16
C VAL A 111 -2.96 -6.70 8.16
N THR A 112 -3.62 -7.69 8.77
CA THR A 112 -4.71 -7.46 9.74
C THR A 112 -4.17 -7.18 11.14
N ALA A 113 -3.14 -7.90 11.57
CA ALA A 113 -2.54 -7.70 12.88
C ALA A 113 -1.67 -6.43 12.90
N HIS A 114 -1.58 -5.77 14.07
CA HIS A 114 -0.74 -4.58 14.21
C HIS A 114 0.77 -4.90 14.22
N ALA A 115 1.18 -6.16 14.45
CA ALA A 115 2.57 -6.61 14.47
C ALA A 115 2.72 -8.07 13.99
N PHE A 116 3.91 -8.44 13.50
CA PHE A 116 4.17 -9.80 12.99
C PHE A 116 4.11 -10.89 14.07
N GLY A 117 4.52 -10.58 15.31
CA GLY A 117 4.38 -11.53 16.43
C GLY A 117 2.91 -11.84 16.75
N VAL A 118 2.04 -10.83 16.67
CA VAL A 118 0.59 -11.02 16.86
C VAL A 118 -0.02 -11.79 15.70
N ALA A 119 0.41 -11.52 14.46
CA ALA A 119 0.01 -12.33 13.31
C ALA A 119 0.42 -13.81 13.48
N ALA A 120 1.63 -14.08 13.97
CA ALA A 120 2.11 -15.43 14.28
C ALA A 120 1.26 -16.09 15.38
N GLU A 121 0.87 -15.34 16.41
CA GLU A 121 -0.02 -15.83 17.47
C GLU A 121 -1.41 -16.20 16.93
N ILE A 122 -2.00 -15.35 16.08
CA ILE A 122 -3.30 -15.62 15.44
C ILE A 122 -3.22 -16.90 14.61
N LEU A 123 -2.21 -17.03 13.74
CA LEU A 123 -1.99 -18.21 12.90
C LEU A 123 -1.80 -19.49 13.74
N SER A 124 -1.08 -19.38 14.85
CA SER A 124 -0.87 -20.51 15.76
C SER A 124 -2.16 -20.94 16.47
N LYS A 125 -2.94 -19.98 16.99
CA LYS A 125 -4.15 -20.26 17.77
C LYS A 125 -5.30 -20.74 16.90
N HIS A 126 -5.56 -20.05 15.78
CA HIS A 126 -6.75 -20.26 14.95
C HIS A 126 -6.50 -21.26 13.82
N ASP A 127 -5.35 -21.19 13.14
CA ASP A 127 -5.04 -22.02 11.97
C ASP A 127 -4.11 -23.21 12.28
N LYS A 128 -3.59 -23.30 13.52
CA LYS A 128 -2.57 -24.28 13.94
C LYS A 128 -1.29 -24.23 13.09
N ILE A 129 -0.99 -23.06 12.53
CA ILE A 129 0.22 -22.80 11.75
C ILE A 129 1.27 -22.18 12.67
N GLY A 130 2.21 -23.00 13.13
CA GLY A 130 3.35 -22.54 13.93
C GLY A 130 4.38 -21.80 13.08
N LEU A 131 4.48 -20.48 13.26
CA LEU A 131 5.48 -19.62 12.63
C LEU A 131 6.05 -18.63 13.64
N SER A 132 7.33 -18.27 13.48
CA SER A 132 7.88 -17.11 14.17
C SER A 132 7.46 -15.80 13.50
N ASP A 133 7.56 -14.71 14.24
CA ASP A 133 7.40 -13.34 13.72
C ASP A 133 8.25 -13.08 12.47
N GLN A 134 9.50 -13.56 12.45
CA GLN A 134 10.43 -13.43 11.32
C GLN A 134 9.98 -14.24 10.11
N GLN A 135 9.38 -15.41 10.32
CA GLN A 135 8.85 -16.21 9.22
C GLN A 135 7.61 -15.55 8.60
N VAL A 136 6.68 -15.04 9.42
CA VAL A 136 5.52 -14.27 8.93
C VAL A 136 5.99 -13.04 8.15
N ARG A 137 6.94 -12.29 8.71
CA ARG A 137 7.57 -11.14 8.04
C ARG A 137 8.15 -11.52 6.68
N ARG A 138 9.04 -12.50 6.63
CA ARG A 138 9.71 -12.90 5.38
C ARG A 138 8.71 -13.36 4.31
N ILE A 139 7.70 -14.13 4.69
CA ILE A 139 6.68 -14.62 3.74
C ILE A 139 5.87 -13.45 3.18
N SER A 140 5.37 -12.56 4.04
CA SER A 140 4.55 -11.42 3.64
C SER A 140 5.34 -10.38 2.82
N GLU A 141 6.58 -10.07 3.21
CA GLU A 141 7.47 -9.19 2.45
C GLU A 141 7.84 -9.78 1.08
N THR A 142 8.10 -11.10 1.00
CA THR A 142 8.36 -11.76 -0.28
C THR A 142 7.15 -11.69 -1.21
N GLU A 143 5.94 -11.80 -0.67
CA GLU A 143 4.72 -11.63 -1.47
C GLU A 143 4.51 -10.17 -1.89
N GLY A 144 4.71 -9.23 -0.97
CA GLY A 144 4.68 -7.81 -1.26
C GLY A 144 5.68 -7.43 -2.36
N LYS A 145 6.86 -8.03 -2.39
CA LYS A 145 7.85 -7.82 -3.47
C LYS A 145 7.31 -8.24 -4.83
N ARG A 146 6.55 -9.34 -4.91
CA ARG A 146 5.89 -9.76 -6.17
C ARG A 146 4.86 -8.73 -6.63
N LEU A 147 4.11 -8.15 -5.70
CA LEU A 147 3.13 -7.09 -6.00
C LEU A 147 3.83 -5.82 -6.49
N VAL A 148 4.91 -5.41 -5.82
CA VAL A 148 5.74 -4.26 -6.22
C VAL A 148 6.30 -4.47 -7.62
N ASP A 149 6.90 -5.63 -7.89
CA ASP A 149 7.47 -5.96 -9.20
C ASP A 149 6.40 -5.99 -10.30
N GLY A 150 5.23 -6.56 -10.01
CA GLY A 150 4.09 -6.57 -10.92
C GLY A 150 3.61 -5.16 -11.25
N ARG A 151 3.42 -4.32 -10.23
CA ARG A 151 3.02 -2.91 -10.40
C ARG A 151 4.06 -2.12 -11.21
N GLN A 152 5.35 -2.29 -10.92
CA GLN A 152 6.41 -1.62 -11.69
C GLN A 152 6.41 -2.04 -13.16
N GLN A 153 6.16 -3.32 -13.45
CA GLN A 153 6.03 -3.80 -14.84
C GLN A 153 4.82 -3.20 -15.54
N GLU A 154 3.67 -3.08 -14.85
CA GLU A 154 2.47 -2.45 -15.39
C GLU A 154 2.67 -0.96 -15.66
N VAL A 155 3.27 -0.23 -14.71
CA VAL A 155 3.60 1.20 -14.88
C VAL A 155 4.58 1.39 -16.02
N LYS A 156 5.62 0.57 -16.12
CA LYS A 156 6.55 0.62 -17.24
C LYS A 156 5.86 0.34 -18.57
N ALA A 157 5.04 -0.72 -18.65
CA ALA A 157 4.26 -1.05 -19.82
C ALA A 157 3.38 0.13 -20.28
N PHE A 158 2.70 0.79 -19.34
CA PHE A 158 1.88 1.95 -19.61
C PHE A 158 2.72 3.13 -20.13
N ARG A 159 3.85 3.44 -19.50
CA ARG A 159 4.78 4.49 -19.95
C ARG A 159 5.37 4.20 -21.33
N ASP A 160 5.54 2.92 -21.68
CA ASP A 160 5.96 2.46 -23.01
C ASP A 160 4.80 2.48 -24.05
N GLY A 161 3.64 3.06 -23.70
CA GLY A 161 2.49 3.23 -24.59
C GLY A 161 1.54 2.04 -24.68
N LYS A 162 1.70 1.02 -23.82
CA LYS A 162 0.74 -0.09 -23.80
C LYS A 162 -0.57 0.37 -23.15
N PRO A 163 -1.73 0.08 -23.77
CA PRO A 163 -3.02 0.47 -23.22
C PRO A 163 -3.29 -0.28 -21.91
N VAL A 164 -3.90 0.43 -20.96
CA VAL A 164 -4.45 -0.15 -19.73
C VAL A 164 -5.94 -0.42 -19.97
N ALA A 165 -6.36 -1.67 -19.81
CA ALA A 165 -7.76 -2.04 -19.95
C ALA A 165 -8.57 -1.49 -18.76
N GLY A 166 -9.63 -0.75 -19.07
CA GLY A 166 -10.66 -0.33 -18.12
C GLY A 166 -11.89 -1.25 -18.20
N PRO A 167 -12.89 -1.04 -17.33
CA PRO A 167 -14.18 -1.73 -17.41
C PRO A 167 -14.92 -1.36 -18.71
N GLU A 168 -15.77 -2.26 -19.21
CA GLU A 168 -16.61 -2.01 -20.40
C GLU A 168 -17.64 -0.90 -20.14
N LYS A 169 -18.16 -0.81 -18.91
CA LYS A 169 -19.16 0.18 -18.52
C LYS A 169 -18.48 1.40 -17.91
N ALA A 170 -18.74 2.57 -18.49
CA ALA A 170 -18.34 3.86 -17.95
C ALA A 170 -19.02 4.16 -16.61
N ALA A 171 -18.26 4.68 -15.66
CA ALA A 171 -18.78 5.23 -14.41
C ALA A 171 -19.26 6.67 -14.61
N ASP A 172 -20.26 7.10 -13.82
CA ASP A 172 -20.72 8.49 -13.81
C ASP A 172 -19.60 9.42 -13.33
N LEU A 173 -18.99 9.10 -12.19
CA LEU A 173 -17.85 9.80 -11.63
C LEU A 173 -16.72 8.81 -11.35
N ILE A 174 -15.50 9.16 -11.76
CA ILE A 174 -14.28 8.62 -11.17
C ILE A 174 -13.62 9.71 -10.35
N VAL A 175 -13.36 9.40 -9.08
CA VAL A 175 -12.72 10.32 -8.15
C VAL A 175 -11.37 9.77 -7.76
N VAL A 176 -10.36 10.61 -7.91
CA VAL A 176 -8.97 10.37 -7.53
C VAL A 176 -8.67 11.21 -6.31
N VAL A 177 -8.17 10.57 -5.25
CA VAL A 177 -7.69 11.24 -4.03
C VAL A 177 -6.32 10.71 -3.66
N ALA A 178 -5.49 11.55 -3.04
CA ALA A 178 -4.19 11.16 -2.54
C ALA A 178 -3.79 11.99 -1.32
N ASP A 179 -3.00 11.38 -0.43
CA ASP A 179 -2.47 12.02 0.76
C ASP A 179 -1.11 11.40 1.17
N GLY A 180 -0.32 12.19 1.91
CA GLY A 180 0.99 11.82 2.45
C GLY A 180 0.91 11.41 3.91
N GLY A 181 1.25 10.16 4.20
CA GLY A 181 1.54 9.67 5.54
C GLY A 181 2.99 9.93 5.97
N ARG A 182 3.33 9.45 7.17
CA ARG A 182 4.72 9.31 7.61
C ARG A 182 4.89 8.01 8.38
N ILE A 183 5.92 7.25 8.02
CA ILE A 183 6.32 6.04 8.73
C ILE A 183 7.79 6.13 9.15
N GLN A 184 8.18 5.34 10.14
CA GLN A 184 9.57 5.25 10.57
C GLN A 184 10.31 4.16 9.81
N THR A 185 11.38 4.54 9.13
CA THR A 185 12.34 3.62 8.52
C THR A 185 13.64 3.59 9.32
N ARG A 186 14.40 2.51 9.19
CA ARG A 186 15.75 2.40 9.79
C ARG A 186 16.69 3.41 9.13
N GLN A 187 17.56 4.01 9.94
CA GLN A 187 18.67 4.82 9.44
C GLN A 187 19.72 3.93 8.76
N PRO A 188 20.30 4.36 7.62
CA PRO A 188 21.63 3.97 7.16
C PRO A 188 22.59 3.89 8.37
N ASP A 189 23.25 2.75 8.60
CA ASP A 189 24.36 2.69 9.54
C ASP A 189 25.56 3.36 8.81
N ASP A 190 26.00 4.53 9.26
CA ASP A 190 27.18 5.25 8.72
C ASP A 190 28.45 4.37 8.67
N SER A 191 28.46 3.27 9.43
CA SER A 191 29.54 2.27 9.44
C SER A 191 29.67 1.43 8.17
N GLN A 192 28.69 1.43 7.25
CA GLN A 192 28.84 0.74 5.96
C GLN A 192 29.55 1.58 4.91
N GLN A 193 29.46 2.92 4.95
CA GLN A 193 30.24 3.78 4.06
C GLN A 193 31.73 3.76 4.42
N ASN A 194 32.07 3.55 5.69
CA ASN A 194 33.46 3.46 6.11
C ASN A 194 34.13 2.12 5.77
N LYS A 195 33.40 1.03 5.53
CA LYS A 195 34.01 -0.28 5.22
C LYS A 195 34.60 -0.38 3.81
N GLU A 196 34.16 0.46 2.88
CA GLU A 196 34.79 0.58 1.56
C GLU A 196 36.03 1.49 1.61
N ALA A 197 36.06 2.50 2.50
CA ALA A 197 37.24 3.33 2.74
C ALA A 197 38.34 2.62 3.55
N THR A 198 37.99 1.75 4.51
CA THR A 198 38.98 1.02 5.34
C THR A 198 39.56 -0.22 4.66
N ARG A 199 39.02 -0.65 3.51
CA ARG A 199 39.63 -1.73 2.70
C ARG A 199 40.87 -1.29 1.92
N GLN A 200 41.12 0.02 1.80
CA GLN A 200 42.29 0.56 1.12
C GLN A 200 43.44 0.94 2.06
N VAL A 201 43.30 0.77 3.38
CA VAL A 201 44.34 1.16 4.35
C VAL A 201 44.52 0.08 5.41
N ASN A 202 44.96 -1.12 5.01
CA ASN A 202 45.52 -2.11 5.93
C ASN A 202 46.47 -3.05 5.16
N GLU A 203 47.53 -2.48 4.58
CA GLU A 203 48.82 -3.18 4.44
C GLU A 203 49.76 -2.62 5.51
N GLY A 204 49.96 -3.38 6.58
CA GLY A 204 51.03 -3.16 7.55
C GLY A 204 50.58 -2.79 8.97
N GLY A 205 50.80 -3.72 9.91
CA GLY A 205 51.27 -3.34 11.24
C GLY A 205 50.35 -3.62 12.44
N GLU A 206 50.62 -4.77 13.07
CA GLU A 206 50.65 -5.02 14.53
C GLU A 206 49.34 -5.17 15.34
N LEU A 207 49.28 -6.37 15.96
CA LEU A 207 48.35 -6.79 16.99
C LEU A 207 48.58 -6.02 18.30
N ARG A 208 47.50 -5.47 18.87
CA ARG A 208 47.42 -5.23 20.32
C ARG A 208 46.14 -5.82 20.89
N GLN A 209 46.34 -6.80 21.77
CA GLN A 209 45.33 -7.34 22.68
C GLN A 209 45.01 -6.30 23.75
N GLY A 210 43.72 -6.07 24.00
CA GLY A 210 43.20 -5.32 25.14
C GLY A 210 41.83 -5.91 25.49
N ALA A 211 41.76 -6.52 26.66
CA ALA A 211 40.62 -7.25 27.17
C ALA A 211 39.46 -6.33 27.60
N ASP A 212 38.26 -6.83 27.33
CA ASP A 212 36.99 -6.67 28.04
C ASP A 212 36.85 -5.56 29.09
N GLU A 213 36.02 -4.55 28.79
CA GLU A 213 35.04 -4.04 29.76
C GLU A 213 33.68 -3.82 29.08
N ALA A 214 32.70 -4.57 29.57
CA ALA A 214 31.31 -4.49 29.17
C ALA A 214 30.71 -3.13 29.57
N SER A 215 30.23 -2.39 28.57
CA SER A 215 29.22 -1.35 28.77
C SER A 215 28.03 -1.64 27.85
N HIS A 216 26.96 -2.16 28.47
CA HIS A 216 25.65 -2.30 27.86
C HIS A 216 25.04 -0.92 27.61
N GLY A 217 25.46 -0.26 26.53
CA GLY A 217 24.75 0.87 25.94
C GLY A 217 23.98 0.41 24.72
N LYS A 218 22.69 0.08 24.87
CA LYS A 218 21.78 -0.03 23.71
C LYS A 218 21.66 1.36 23.10
N GLU A 219 22.49 1.67 22.10
CA GLU A 219 22.25 2.82 21.23
C GLU A 219 20.86 2.67 20.61
N LYS A 220 19.95 3.56 21.00
CA LYS A 220 18.62 3.67 20.38
C LYS A 220 18.84 3.99 18.90
N LYS A 221 18.75 2.99 18.02
CA LYS A 221 18.68 3.21 16.57
C LYS A 221 17.56 4.22 16.30
N ARG A 222 17.90 5.49 16.01
CA ARG A 222 16.92 6.54 15.73
C ARG A 222 16.31 6.24 14.38
N GLY A 223 14.99 6.10 14.30
CA GLY A 223 14.30 5.97 13.02
C GLY A 223 14.33 7.30 12.25
N VAL A 224 14.37 7.24 10.92
CA VAL A 224 14.08 8.40 10.06
C VAL A 224 12.63 8.36 9.66
N TRP A 225 11.98 9.51 9.70
CA TRP A 225 10.63 9.67 9.18
C TRP A 225 10.68 9.74 7.66
N LYS A 226 9.98 8.82 6.99
CA LYS A 226 9.80 8.81 5.54
C LYS A 226 8.33 8.96 5.21
N GLU A 227 8.05 9.78 4.21
CA GLU A 227 6.69 10.06 3.76
C GLU A 227 6.20 8.94 2.84
N ASP A 228 5.23 8.14 3.29
CA ASP A 228 4.47 7.22 2.45
C ASP A 228 3.36 7.97 1.72
N LYS A 229 3.13 7.66 0.44
CA LYS A 229 1.98 8.17 -0.31
C LYS A 229 0.90 7.11 -0.36
N VAL A 230 -0.33 7.51 -0.12
CA VAL A 230 -1.51 6.66 -0.25
C VAL A 230 -2.52 7.37 -1.15
N GLY A 231 -2.95 6.67 -2.19
CA GLY A 231 -3.97 7.13 -3.11
C GLY A 231 -5.13 6.16 -3.15
N ALA A 232 -6.32 6.71 -3.39
CA ALA A 232 -7.51 5.93 -3.66
C ALA A 232 -8.17 6.39 -4.96
N VAL A 233 -8.65 5.43 -5.73
CA VAL A 233 -9.55 5.66 -6.85
C VAL A 233 -10.88 5.01 -6.52
N TYR A 234 -11.96 5.76 -6.68
CA TYR A 234 -13.30 5.24 -6.46
C TYR A 234 -14.31 5.73 -7.48
N GLU A 235 -15.28 4.86 -7.74
CA GLU A 235 -16.51 5.21 -8.45
C GLU A 235 -17.48 5.88 -7.48
N ALA A 236 -18.19 6.90 -7.95
CA ALA A 236 -19.26 7.54 -7.21
C ALA A 236 -20.45 7.84 -8.12
N THR A 237 -21.63 7.93 -7.53
CA THR A 237 -22.86 8.37 -8.23
C THR A 237 -23.22 9.75 -7.72
N PRO A 238 -23.40 10.75 -8.61
CA PRO A 238 -23.73 12.09 -8.18
C PRO A 238 -25.06 12.14 -7.41
N GLN A 239 -25.10 12.91 -6.33
CA GLN A 239 -26.31 13.20 -5.56
C GLN A 239 -26.54 14.71 -5.56
N LYS A 240 -27.28 15.20 -6.57
CA LYS A 240 -27.51 16.63 -6.78
C LYS A 240 -28.32 17.24 -5.65
N ASP A 241 -27.83 18.34 -5.11
CA ASP A 241 -28.53 19.12 -4.09
C ASP A 241 -28.13 20.61 -4.23
N PRO A 242 -28.66 21.31 -5.26
CA PRO A 242 -28.33 22.72 -5.49
C PRO A 242 -28.77 23.63 -4.34
N ASP A 243 -29.79 23.21 -3.58
CA ASP A 243 -30.45 24.00 -2.53
C ASP A 243 -29.92 23.67 -1.12
N ALA A 244 -28.88 22.83 -1.02
CA ALA A 244 -28.21 22.52 0.24
C ALA A 244 -27.79 23.80 0.97
N ARG A 245 -28.32 23.97 2.19
CA ARG A 245 -28.18 25.20 2.98
C ARG A 245 -26.74 25.46 3.42
N ASP A 246 -26.02 24.40 3.73
CA ASP A 246 -24.63 24.38 4.16
C ASP A 246 -24.03 22.99 3.90
N ALA A 247 -22.72 22.85 4.17
CA ALA A 247 -22.00 21.60 3.99
C ALA A 247 -22.43 20.49 4.95
N GLU A 248 -22.95 20.83 6.14
CA GLU A 248 -23.43 19.84 7.11
C GLU A 248 -24.72 19.13 6.63
N ASN A 249 -25.52 19.81 5.81
CA ASN A 249 -26.73 19.26 5.20
C ASN A 249 -26.50 18.69 3.78
N TYR A 250 -25.27 18.73 3.26
CA TYR A 250 -24.94 18.25 1.93
C TYR A 250 -24.32 16.84 1.98
N ASP A 251 -25.04 15.84 1.46
CA ASP A 251 -24.55 14.46 1.38
C ASP A 251 -23.53 14.24 0.25
N GLY A 252 -23.75 14.86 -0.91
CA GLY A 252 -22.97 14.66 -2.14
C GLY A 252 -22.82 13.22 -2.61
N ALA A 253 -21.96 13.00 -3.61
CA ALA A 253 -21.67 11.65 -4.10
C ALA A 253 -20.93 10.83 -3.03
N LYS A 254 -21.41 9.62 -2.76
CA LYS A 254 -20.77 8.67 -1.84
C LYS A 254 -19.86 7.71 -2.60
N ALA A 255 -18.67 7.47 -2.05
CA ALA A 255 -17.74 6.48 -2.58
C ALA A 255 -18.39 5.08 -2.54
N ARG A 256 -18.34 4.36 -3.66
CA ARG A 256 -18.82 2.98 -3.75
C ARG A 256 -17.68 1.99 -3.56
N MET A 257 -16.93 1.77 -4.64
CA MET A 257 -15.87 0.77 -4.72
C MET A 257 -14.52 1.47 -4.68
N LYS A 258 -13.78 1.36 -3.57
CA LYS A 258 -12.45 1.98 -3.43
C LYS A 258 -11.34 0.99 -3.76
N THR A 259 -10.34 1.49 -4.46
CA THR A 259 -9.13 0.77 -4.80
C THR A 259 -7.93 1.63 -4.48
N PHE A 260 -6.86 1.01 -3.99
CA PHE A 260 -5.77 1.74 -3.33
C PHE A 260 -4.42 1.51 -4.01
N VAL A 261 -3.60 2.54 -3.95
CA VAL A 261 -2.17 2.50 -4.29
C VAL A 261 -1.40 3.11 -3.14
N ALA A 262 -0.32 2.46 -2.70
CA ALA A 262 0.57 3.04 -1.70
C ALA A 262 2.04 2.72 -1.99
N THR A 263 2.92 3.66 -1.68
CA THR A 263 4.37 3.55 -1.94
C THR A 263 5.20 4.50 -1.06
N LEU A 264 6.48 4.16 -0.88
CA LEU A 264 7.54 5.02 -0.36
C LEU A 264 8.30 5.79 -1.44
N SER A 265 8.00 5.55 -2.72
CA SER A 265 8.58 6.30 -3.83
C SER A 265 8.18 7.78 -3.79
N ASN A 266 8.84 8.59 -4.63
CA ASN A 266 8.52 10.01 -4.75
C ASN A 266 7.12 10.24 -5.37
N TRP A 267 6.65 11.49 -5.35
CA TRP A 267 5.33 11.88 -5.85
C TRP A 267 5.15 11.66 -7.37
N GLU A 268 6.22 11.74 -8.16
CA GLU A 268 6.17 11.50 -9.61
C GLU A 268 5.91 10.02 -9.94
N GLU A 269 6.69 9.11 -9.37
CA GLU A 269 6.50 7.67 -9.55
C GLU A 269 5.16 7.21 -8.97
N PHE A 270 4.74 7.78 -7.84
CA PHE A 270 3.41 7.54 -7.29
C PHE A 270 2.29 8.01 -8.22
N GLY A 271 2.44 9.16 -8.89
CA GLY A 271 1.48 9.66 -9.87
C GLY A 271 1.26 8.69 -11.04
N TRP A 272 2.33 8.08 -11.56
CA TRP A 272 2.22 7.02 -12.58
C TRP A 272 1.50 5.77 -12.08
N MET A 273 1.78 5.33 -10.84
CA MET A 273 1.06 4.20 -10.24
C MET A 273 -0.43 4.50 -10.10
N LEU A 274 -0.78 5.71 -9.66
CA LEU A 274 -2.15 6.15 -9.48
C LEU A 274 -2.89 6.31 -10.83
N CYS A 275 -2.20 6.75 -11.89
CA CYS A 275 -2.76 6.77 -13.25
C CYS A 275 -3.17 5.39 -13.72
N VAL A 276 -2.29 4.39 -13.57
CA VAL A 276 -2.57 3.01 -14.00
C VAL A 276 -3.77 2.46 -13.22
N GLU A 277 -3.84 2.72 -11.92
CA GLU A 277 -5.02 2.35 -11.12
C GLU A 277 -6.27 3.07 -11.62
N ALA A 278 -6.22 4.38 -11.85
CA ALA A 278 -7.36 5.15 -12.35
C ALA A 278 -7.87 4.61 -13.68
N LEU A 279 -6.98 4.29 -14.62
CA LEU A 279 -7.33 3.70 -15.91
C LEU A 279 -7.98 2.32 -15.76
N LYS A 280 -7.47 1.46 -14.86
CA LYS A 280 -8.09 0.16 -14.54
C LYS A 280 -9.50 0.31 -13.98
N ARG A 281 -9.81 1.43 -13.33
CA ARG A 281 -11.13 1.75 -12.79
C ARG A 281 -12.03 2.51 -13.76
N GLY A 282 -11.56 2.78 -14.98
CA GLY A 282 -12.37 3.40 -16.03
C GLY A 282 -12.26 4.91 -16.14
N TYR A 283 -11.17 5.50 -15.62
CA TYR A 283 -10.93 6.95 -15.70
C TYR A 283 -11.02 7.51 -17.12
N ALA A 284 -10.56 6.76 -18.13
CA ALA A 284 -10.62 7.20 -19.53
C ALA A 284 -12.06 7.29 -20.08
N GLN A 285 -12.95 6.42 -19.62
CA GLN A 285 -14.34 6.32 -20.08
C GLN A 285 -15.33 7.08 -19.18
N ALA A 286 -14.89 7.53 -18.00
CA ALA A 286 -15.73 8.20 -17.02
C ALA A 286 -16.38 9.46 -17.60
N ARG A 287 -17.66 9.69 -17.27
CA ARG A 287 -18.37 10.89 -17.70
C ARG A 287 -17.75 12.15 -17.10
N GLU A 288 -17.45 12.11 -15.80
CA GLU A 288 -16.70 13.16 -15.12
C GLU A 288 -15.53 12.57 -14.34
N LYS A 289 -14.43 13.34 -14.30
CA LYS A 289 -13.17 12.97 -13.66
C LYS A 289 -12.88 14.01 -12.60
N LEU A 290 -12.81 13.58 -11.35
CA LEU A 290 -12.63 14.49 -10.22
C LEU A 290 -11.29 14.19 -9.53
N PHE A 291 -10.55 15.24 -9.20
CA PHE A 291 -9.37 15.16 -8.35
C PHE A 291 -9.63 15.95 -7.08
N LEU A 292 -9.65 15.28 -5.93
CA LEU A 292 -10.05 15.86 -4.65
C LEU A 292 -8.89 15.80 -3.66
N SER A 293 -8.47 16.96 -3.14
CA SER A 293 -7.33 17.08 -2.23
C SER A 293 -7.38 18.36 -1.38
N ASP A 294 -6.49 18.45 -0.38
CA ASP A 294 -6.30 19.62 0.50
C ASP A 294 -5.65 20.85 -0.19
N GLY A 295 -5.15 20.69 -1.41
CA GLY A 295 -4.49 21.75 -2.18
C GLY A 295 -3.00 21.95 -1.87
N ALA A 296 -2.35 20.97 -1.23
CA ALA A 296 -0.90 20.96 -1.05
C ALA A 296 -0.14 21.04 -2.39
N SER A 297 1.03 21.69 -2.38
CA SER A 297 1.81 21.93 -3.61
C SER A 297 2.23 20.64 -4.32
N SER A 298 2.57 19.59 -3.58
CA SER A 298 2.88 18.26 -4.14
C SER A 298 1.69 17.64 -4.86
N LEU A 299 0.48 17.76 -4.29
CA LEU A 299 -0.76 17.24 -4.88
C LEU A 299 -1.20 18.08 -6.09
N ARG A 300 -0.95 19.38 -6.07
CA ARG A 300 -1.12 20.25 -7.24
C ARG A 300 -0.25 19.79 -8.40
N THR A 301 1.05 19.59 -8.17
CA THR A 301 1.97 19.08 -9.21
C THR A 301 1.54 17.70 -9.70
N LEU A 302 1.13 16.80 -8.80
CA LEU A 302 0.66 15.47 -9.17
C LEU A 302 -0.56 15.57 -10.09
N ARG A 303 -1.57 16.37 -9.73
CA ARG A 303 -2.77 16.60 -10.53
C ARG A 303 -2.42 17.19 -11.89
N GLU A 304 -1.62 18.25 -11.93
CA GLU A 304 -1.27 18.94 -13.19
C GLU A 304 -0.45 18.05 -14.13
N THR A 305 0.36 17.14 -13.58
CA THR A 305 1.20 16.24 -14.37
C THR A 305 0.40 15.02 -14.88
N HIS A 306 -0.49 14.46 -14.06
CA HIS A 306 -1.07 13.13 -14.27
C HIS A 306 -2.58 13.12 -14.52
N PHE A 307 -3.28 14.16 -14.07
CA PHE A 307 -4.74 14.26 -14.07
C PHE A 307 -5.17 15.68 -14.49
N SER A 308 -4.52 16.24 -15.49
CA SER A 308 -4.76 17.62 -15.95
C SER A 308 -6.15 17.82 -16.56
N ASP A 309 -6.81 16.74 -16.97
CA ASP A 309 -8.18 16.70 -17.45
C ASP A 309 -9.22 16.51 -16.33
N ALA A 310 -8.79 16.31 -15.08
CA ALA A 310 -9.69 16.20 -13.94
C ALA A 310 -10.13 17.58 -13.44
N ILE A 311 -11.39 17.65 -13.04
CA ILE A 311 -11.94 18.79 -12.30
C ILE A 311 -11.36 18.73 -10.88
N PHE A 312 -10.67 19.80 -10.50
CA PHE A 312 -10.15 19.94 -9.15
C PHE A 312 -11.24 20.36 -8.18
N ILE A 313 -11.33 19.64 -7.07
CA ILE A 313 -12.15 19.99 -5.92
C ILE A 313 -11.21 20.14 -4.72
N LEU A 314 -11.20 21.32 -4.12
CA LEU A 314 -10.52 21.55 -2.86
C LEU A 314 -11.37 20.93 -1.74
N ASP A 315 -10.72 20.24 -0.82
CA ASP A 315 -11.39 19.71 0.36
C ASP A 315 -12.02 20.84 1.20
N TRP A 316 -13.34 20.77 1.35
CA TRP A 316 -14.14 21.72 2.12
C TRP A 316 -13.68 21.85 3.57
N TYR A 317 -13.42 20.73 4.24
CA TYR A 317 -13.07 20.71 5.66
C TYR A 317 -11.68 21.33 5.88
N HIS A 318 -10.71 21.05 5.00
CA HIS A 318 -9.40 21.71 5.04
C HIS A 318 -9.53 23.22 4.77
N ALA A 319 -10.30 23.62 3.75
CA ALA A 319 -10.53 25.05 3.48
C ALA A 319 -11.15 25.77 4.69
N VAL A 320 -12.06 25.10 5.41
CA VAL A 320 -12.67 25.63 6.64
C VAL A 320 -11.67 25.69 7.80
N GLU A 321 -10.77 24.73 7.97
CA GLU A 321 -9.68 24.79 8.95
C GLU A 321 -8.75 25.97 8.68
N HIS A 322 -8.41 26.22 7.41
CA HIS A 322 -7.63 27.40 7.01
C HIS A 322 -8.34 28.73 7.35
N LEU A 323 -9.67 28.79 7.25
CA LEU A 323 -10.44 29.94 7.73
C LEU A 323 -10.39 30.08 9.26
N ALA A 324 -10.47 28.97 10.00
CA ALA A 324 -10.37 28.98 11.46
C ALA A 324 -9.00 29.49 11.91
N ASP A 325 -7.91 29.03 11.28
CA ASP A 325 -6.56 29.51 11.52
C ASP A 325 -6.42 31.02 11.28
N CYS A 326 -6.98 31.52 10.18
CA CYS A 326 -6.99 32.96 9.88
C CYS A 326 -7.75 33.76 10.95
N ALA A 327 -8.92 33.27 11.36
CA ALA A 327 -9.73 33.91 12.38
C ALA A 327 -8.99 33.96 13.72
N LYS A 328 -8.35 32.84 14.11
CA LYS A 328 -7.57 32.73 15.35
C LYS A 328 -6.36 33.66 15.33
N ALA A 329 -5.64 33.72 14.20
CA ALA A 329 -4.52 34.63 14.02
C ALA A 329 -4.93 36.11 14.10
N ALA A 330 -6.08 36.48 13.53
CA ALA A 330 -6.52 37.87 13.47
C ALA A 330 -7.18 38.37 14.77
N PHE A 331 -7.94 37.51 15.47
CA PHE A 331 -8.84 37.94 16.57
C PHE A 331 -8.64 37.18 17.88
N GLY A 332 -7.72 36.21 17.94
CA GLY A 332 -7.57 35.32 19.08
C GLY A 332 -8.63 34.21 19.10
N GLU A 333 -8.32 33.10 19.78
CA GLU A 333 -9.23 31.96 19.91
C GLU A 333 -10.38 32.28 20.88
N ALA A 334 -11.58 31.76 20.60
CA ALA A 334 -12.76 31.89 21.46
C ALA A 334 -13.26 33.32 21.74
N THR A 335 -12.87 34.32 20.93
CA THR A 335 -13.45 35.68 20.99
C THR A 335 -14.75 35.77 20.18
N GLU A 336 -15.59 36.76 20.49
CA GLU A 336 -16.80 37.01 19.69
C GLU A 336 -16.47 37.40 18.25
N GLU A 337 -15.40 38.18 18.06
CA GLU A 337 -14.89 38.58 16.76
C GLU A 337 -14.44 37.37 15.93
N TYR A 338 -13.74 36.42 16.55
CA TYR A 338 -13.38 35.14 15.91
C TYR A 338 -14.62 34.44 15.37
N VAL A 339 -15.62 34.20 16.23
CA VAL A 339 -16.83 33.45 15.86
C VAL A 339 -17.58 34.17 14.74
N ARG A 340 -17.72 35.51 14.84
CA ARG A 340 -18.42 36.32 13.85
C ARG A 340 -17.70 36.35 12.51
N TRP A 341 -16.38 36.52 12.50
CA TRP A 341 -15.59 36.54 11.27
C TRP A 341 -15.58 35.15 10.61
N TYR A 342 -15.33 34.09 11.38
CA TYR A 342 -15.29 32.72 10.88
C TYR A 342 -16.62 32.30 10.26
N LYS A 343 -17.75 32.51 10.95
CA LYS A 343 -19.09 32.19 10.39
C LYS A 343 -19.35 32.93 9.07
N ARG A 344 -19.02 34.22 9.00
CA ARG A 344 -19.20 35.02 7.78
C ARG A 344 -18.34 34.51 6.63
N MET A 345 -17.08 34.13 6.89
CA MET A 345 -16.20 33.59 5.84
C MET A 345 -16.65 32.19 5.40
N LYS A 346 -17.07 31.32 6.33
CA LYS A 346 -17.63 30.00 6.00
C LYS A 346 -18.87 30.12 5.10
N THR A 347 -19.77 31.08 5.37
CA THR A 347 -20.92 31.36 4.48
C THR A 347 -20.48 31.82 3.10
N LYS A 348 -19.47 32.69 3.00
CA LYS A 348 -18.92 33.12 1.71
C LYS A 348 -18.27 31.96 0.95
N LEU A 349 -17.58 31.07 1.66
CA LEU A 349 -16.95 29.89 1.08
C LEU A 349 -18.02 28.97 0.47
N TRP A 350 -19.09 28.68 1.21
CA TRP A 350 -20.22 27.89 0.70
C TRP A 350 -20.88 28.51 -0.52
N ALA A 351 -20.98 29.85 -0.54
CA ALA A 351 -21.53 30.60 -1.66
C ALA A 351 -20.57 30.74 -2.86
N GLY A 352 -19.31 30.29 -2.76
CA GLY A 352 -18.29 30.46 -3.81
C GLY A 352 -17.72 31.88 -3.93
N ASP A 353 -17.93 32.76 -2.95
CA ASP A 353 -17.44 34.15 -2.94
C ASP A 353 -15.98 34.22 -2.43
N ILE A 354 -15.09 33.56 -3.16
CA ILE A 354 -13.67 33.40 -2.80
C ILE A 354 -12.92 34.73 -2.80
N ASP A 355 -13.23 35.61 -3.76
CA ASP A 355 -12.61 36.93 -3.85
C ASP A 355 -12.83 37.76 -2.59
N SER A 356 -14.02 37.67 -1.98
CA SER A 356 -14.27 38.35 -0.72
C SER A 356 -13.51 37.76 0.46
N ILE A 357 -13.26 36.44 0.45
CA ILE A 357 -12.43 35.78 1.46
C ILE A 357 -10.98 36.27 1.33
N ILE A 358 -10.42 36.24 0.11
CA ILE A 358 -9.06 36.71 -0.17
C ILE A 358 -8.90 38.18 0.24
N ARG A 359 -9.87 39.05 -0.10
CA ARG A 359 -9.86 40.46 0.34
C ARG A 359 -9.93 40.60 1.87
N ALA A 360 -10.76 39.80 2.54
CA ALA A 360 -10.91 39.85 3.99
C ALA A 360 -9.64 39.39 4.71
N ILE A 361 -9.04 38.27 4.30
CA ILE A 361 -7.77 37.79 4.85
C ILE A 361 -6.64 38.78 4.52
N GLY A 362 -6.60 39.31 3.30
CA GLY A 362 -5.62 40.31 2.88
C GLY A 362 -5.67 41.58 3.74
N LYS A 363 -6.85 42.03 4.14
CA LYS A 363 -7.02 43.16 5.06
C LYS A 363 -6.42 42.88 6.45
N GLU A 364 -6.69 41.70 7.01
CA GLU A 364 -6.12 41.33 8.31
C GLU A 364 -4.61 41.07 8.21
N SER A 365 -4.13 40.49 7.12
CA SER A 365 -2.70 40.33 6.83
C SER A 365 -1.99 41.69 6.76
N ALA A 366 -2.59 42.68 6.09
CA ALA A 366 -2.05 44.04 6.02
C ALA A 366 -2.00 44.73 7.39
N ARG A 367 -3.03 44.53 8.24
CA ARG A 367 -3.06 45.04 9.62
C ARG A 367 -2.00 44.40 10.51
N ALA A 368 -1.81 43.08 10.40
CA ALA A 368 -0.78 42.37 11.13
C ALA A 368 0.63 42.77 10.67
N GLY A 369 0.78 43.14 9.39
CA GLY A 369 2.04 43.48 8.74
C GLY A 369 2.71 42.28 8.08
N LYS A 370 3.69 42.54 7.22
CA LYS A 370 4.43 41.48 6.51
C LYS A 370 5.17 40.56 7.49
N PRO A 371 5.25 39.24 7.19
CA PRO A 371 6.13 38.33 7.92
C PRO A 371 7.58 38.81 7.88
N LYS A 372 8.29 38.68 8.99
CA LYS A 372 9.73 38.93 9.06
C LYS A 372 10.51 37.68 8.66
N PRO A 373 11.77 37.82 8.20
CA PRO A 373 12.66 36.68 8.04
C PRO A 373 12.76 35.86 9.34
N ASN A 374 12.69 34.53 9.24
CA ASN A 374 12.76 33.58 10.36
C ASN A 374 11.65 33.72 11.42
N GLU A 375 10.52 34.35 11.08
CA GLU A 375 9.36 34.38 11.96
C GLU A 375 8.75 32.97 12.09
N PRO A 376 8.35 32.51 13.30
CA PRO A 376 7.80 31.16 13.47
C PRO A 376 6.56 30.90 12.61
N GLU A 377 6.39 29.68 12.10
CA GLU A 377 5.26 29.32 11.23
C GLU A 377 3.87 29.56 11.86
N GLY A 378 3.79 29.48 13.18
CA GLY A 378 2.57 29.73 13.95
C GLY A 378 2.28 31.20 14.22
N SER A 379 3.10 32.14 13.74
CA SER A 379 2.85 33.57 13.98
C SER A 379 1.63 34.05 13.20
N PRO A 380 0.83 35.00 13.75
CA PRO A 380 -0.31 35.55 13.04
C PRO A 380 0.01 36.12 11.66
N ARG A 381 1.19 36.76 11.51
CA ARG A 381 1.63 37.35 10.23
C ARG A 381 1.86 36.27 9.19
N VAL A 382 2.56 35.20 9.56
CA VAL A 382 2.87 34.07 8.68
C VAL A 382 1.58 33.34 8.29
N ILE A 383 0.71 33.03 9.25
CA ILE A 383 -0.57 32.36 9.00
C ILE A 383 -1.42 33.16 8.02
N LEU A 384 -1.65 34.45 8.30
CA LEU A 384 -2.50 35.30 7.44
C LEU A 384 -1.89 35.46 6.04
N HIS A 385 -0.58 35.73 5.95
CA HIS A 385 0.09 35.90 4.66
C HIS A 385 0.05 34.63 3.80
N ARG A 386 0.35 33.46 4.40
CA ARG A 386 0.29 32.15 3.73
C ARG A 386 -1.12 31.86 3.22
N ASN A 387 -2.14 32.14 4.03
CA ASN A 387 -3.51 31.84 3.66
C ASN A 387 -4.07 32.73 2.53
N VAL A 388 -3.57 33.96 2.36
CA VAL A 388 -3.87 34.73 1.13
C VAL A 388 -3.42 33.93 -0.10
N GLY A 389 -2.20 33.39 -0.09
CA GLY A 389 -1.70 32.52 -1.16
C GLY A 389 -2.50 31.24 -1.32
N TYR A 390 -2.82 30.55 -0.23
CA TYR A 390 -3.60 29.31 -0.24
C TYR A 390 -4.96 29.47 -0.95
N PHE A 391 -5.77 30.46 -0.56
CA PHE A 391 -7.08 30.68 -1.19
C PHE A 391 -6.96 31.22 -2.61
N THR A 392 -5.91 31.99 -2.92
CA THR A 392 -5.66 32.50 -4.27
C THR A 392 -5.32 31.36 -5.22
N ASP A 393 -4.36 30.52 -4.84
CA ASP A 393 -3.85 29.47 -5.72
C ASP A 393 -4.86 28.33 -5.93
N ASN A 394 -5.71 28.06 -4.93
CA ASN A 394 -6.69 26.98 -4.98
C ASN A 394 -8.09 27.46 -5.41
N CYS A 395 -8.24 28.69 -5.90
CA CYS A 395 -9.53 29.31 -6.22
C CYS A 395 -10.40 28.48 -7.17
N ALA A 396 -9.78 27.87 -8.19
CA ALA A 396 -10.46 27.02 -9.16
C ALA A 396 -11.07 25.75 -8.55
N GLY A 397 -10.58 25.31 -7.38
CA GLY A 397 -11.10 24.15 -6.66
C GLY A 397 -12.21 24.47 -5.66
N MET A 398 -12.70 25.71 -5.58
CA MET A 398 -13.67 26.13 -4.55
C MET A 398 -15.03 26.55 -5.12
N ASP A 399 -15.42 26.00 -6.28
CA ASP A 399 -16.75 26.18 -6.87
C ASP A 399 -17.80 25.25 -6.21
N TYR A 400 -17.94 25.37 -4.89
CA TYR A 400 -18.92 24.61 -4.12
C TYR A 400 -20.38 24.77 -4.62
N PRO A 401 -20.81 25.94 -5.16
CA PRO A 401 -22.10 26.06 -5.85
C PRO A 401 -22.29 25.08 -7.00
N ARG A 402 -21.32 24.99 -7.90
CA ARG A 402 -21.36 24.00 -8.97
C ARG A 402 -21.29 22.58 -8.41
N PHE A 403 -20.41 22.32 -7.45
CA PHE A 403 -20.20 20.97 -6.93
C PHE A 403 -21.46 20.40 -6.30
N ARG A 404 -22.22 21.19 -5.53
CA ARG A 404 -23.50 20.74 -4.97
C ARG A 404 -24.62 20.60 -6.01
N ALA A 405 -24.64 21.48 -7.02
CA ALA A 405 -25.60 21.39 -8.12
C ALA A 405 -25.37 20.16 -9.00
N GLU A 406 -24.10 19.75 -9.19
CA GLU A 406 -23.74 18.52 -9.88
C GLU A 406 -23.75 17.28 -8.99
N GLY A 407 -23.79 17.47 -7.67
CA GLY A 407 -23.87 16.38 -6.70
C GLY A 407 -22.54 15.67 -6.47
N TRP A 408 -21.42 16.37 -6.62
CA TRP A 408 -20.06 15.83 -6.48
C TRP A 408 -19.59 15.79 -5.02
N PRO A 409 -18.60 14.94 -4.67
CA PRO A 409 -18.04 14.95 -3.33
C PRO A 409 -17.22 16.23 -3.10
N ILE A 410 -17.24 16.75 -1.86
CA ILE A 410 -16.50 17.97 -1.47
C ILE A 410 -15.47 17.72 -0.36
N GLY A 411 -15.37 16.50 0.16
CA GLY A 411 -14.48 16.14 1.27
C GLY A 411 -13.60 14.94 0.93
N SER A 412 -12.30 15.06 1.18
CA SER A 412 -11.27 14.06 0.91
C SER A 412 -11.14 12.99 2.00
N GLY A 413 -12.17 12.81 2.84
CA GLY A 413 -12.16 11.84 3.95
C GLY A 413 -11.81 10.39 3.57
N VAL A 414 -11.98 10.01 2.29
CA VAL A 414 -11.47 8.74 1.75
C VAL A 414 -9.94 8.68 1.83
N ALA A 415 -9.21 9.74 1.45
CA ALA A 415 -7.75 9.80 1.51
C ALA A 415 -7.27 9.71 2.96
N GLU A 416 -7.77 10.59 3.83
CA GLU A 416 -7.41 10.59 5.24
C GLU A 416 -7.71 9.25 5.92
N GLY A 417 -8.90 8.70 5.66
CA GLY A 417 -9.32 7.40 6.16
C GLY A 417 -8.37 6.30 5.71
N SER A 418 -7.88 6.37 4.47
CA SER A 418 -6.89 5.43 3.92
C SER A 418 -5.55 5.55 4.64
N VAL A 419 -5.00 6.77 4.80
CA VAL A 419 -3.74 6.99 5.53
C VAL A 419 -3.85 6.49 6.97
N LYS A 420 -5.00 6.71 7.64
CA LYS A 420 -5.28 6.18 8.98
C LYS A 420 -5.30 4.65 8.97
N GLN A 421 -6.01 4.02 8.03
CA GLN A 421 -6.11 2.56 7.92
C GLN A 421 -4.77 1.87 7.64
N PHE A 422 -3.97 2.40 6.71
CA PHE A 422 -2.61 1.92 6.46
C PHE A 422 -1.73 2.15 7.68
N GLY A 423 -1.90 3.30 8.34
CA GLY A 423 -1.21 3.68 9.56
C GLY A 423 -1.38 2.68 10.72
N ILE A 424 -2.53 2.02 10.85
CA ILE A 424 -2.74 0.98 11.88
C ILE A 424 -1.66 -0.10 11.81
N ARG A 425 -1.32 -0.55 10.60
CA ARG A 425 -0.27 -1.54 10.39
C ARG A 425 1.12 -0.92 10.37
N MET A 426 1.28 0.23 9.72
CA MET A 426 2.58 0.80 9.38
C MET A 426 3.20 1.66 10.50
N LYS A 427 2.39 2.34 11.32
CA LYS A 427 2.83 3.27 12.37
C LYS A 427 2.75 2.64 13.76
N GLY A 428 3.65 3.03 14.65
CA GLY A 428 3.71 2.55 16.04
C GLY A 428 5.09 2.82 16.65
N THR A 429 5.16 2.93 17.98
CA THR A 429 6.37 3.31 18.74
C THR A 429 7.58 2.39 18.53
N GLU A 430 7.35 1.15 18.08
CA GLU A 430 8.40 0.15 17.87
C GLU A 430 8.50 -0.35 16.41
N LYS A 431 7.87 0.37 15.45
CA LYS A 431 7.82 -0.04 14.05
C LYS A 431 8.88 0.67 13.21
N PHE A 432 10.07 0.07 13.14
CA PHE A 432 11.17 0.52 12.29
C PHE A 432 11.30 -0.37 11.06
N TRP A 433 10.77 0.11 9.94
CA TRP A 433 10.76 -0.62 8.68
C TRP A 433 12.10 -0.52 7.94
N ASN A 434 12.41 -1.53 7.14
CA ASN A 434 13.46 -1.39 6.13
C ASN A 434 12.93 -0.44 5.03
N GLY A 435 13.72 0.59 4.72
CA GLY A 435 13.57 1.38 3.50
C GLY A 435 14.18 0.65 2.30
N PHE A 436 14.14 1.28 1.12
CA PHE A 436 14.69 0.70 -0.12
C PHE A 436 16.17 0.30 0.00
N GLU A 437 16.90 1.00 0.86
CA GLU A 437 18.33 0.82 1.11
C GLU A 437 18.65 -0.50 1.85
N TYR A 438 17.64 -1.14 2.45
CA TYR A 438 17.78 -2.29 3.34
C TYR A 438 17.08 -3.58 2.84
N GLY A 439 16.71 -3.58 1.56
CA GLY A 439 15.91 -4.65 0.96
C GLY A 439 14.44 -4.54 1.34
N MET A 440 13.75 -5.69 1.39
CA MET A 440 12.29 -5.70 1.60
C MET A 440 11.91 -5.18 2.99
N GLY A 441 10.77 -4.49 3.05
CA GLY A 441 10.22 -3.90 4.25
C GLY A 441 8.94 -3.13 4.01
N ALA A 442 9.02 -1.80 4.14
CA ALA A 442 7.83 -0.95 4.13
C ALA A 442 7.12 -0.90 2.77
N GLU A 443 7.87 -0.84 1.66
CA GLU A 443 7.26 -0.78 0.32
C GLU A 443 6.41 -2.03 0.04
N GLU A 444 6.94 -3.21 0.35
CA GLU A 444 6.26 -4.48 0.17
C GLU A 444 5.03 -4.60 1.05
N MET A 445 5.10 -4.10 2.29
CA MET A 445 3.95 -4.09 3.18
C MET A 445 2.86 -3.12 2.71
N LEU A 446 3.23 -1.94 2.20
CA LEU A 446 2.29 -0.99 1.60
C LEU A 446 1.58 -1.59 0.39
N ALA A 447 2.30 -2.30 -0.47
CA ALA A 447 1.72 -2.98 -1.63
C ALA A 447 0.74 -4.10 -1.21
N LEU A 448 1.09 -4.88 -0.19
CA LEU A 448 0.22 -5.93 0.33
C LEU A 448 -1.04 -5.38 1.03
N LEU A 449 -0.90 -4.28 1.78
CA LEU A 449 -2.02 -3.54 2.34
C LEU A 449 -2.93 -2.99 1.25
N ALA A 450 -2.38 -2.37 0.21
CA ALA A 450 -3.16 -1.86 -0.92
C ALA A 450 -3.96 -2.96 -1.63
N LEU A 451 -3.37 -4.15 -1.82
CA LEU A 451 -4.07 -5.31 -2.35
C LEU A 451 -5.25 -5.72 -1.46
N GLN A 452 -5.03 -5.89 -0.15
CA GLN A 452 -6.06 -6.37 0.77
C GLN A 452 -7.17 -5.35 1.05
N ARG A 453 -6.83 -4.06 1.05
CA ARG A 453 -7.79 -2.99 1.36
C ARG A 453 -8.69 -2.65 0.17
N SER A 454 -8.25 -2.94 -1.05
CA SER A 454 -9.05 -2.69 -2.24
C SER A 454 -10.31 -3.55 -2.25
N GLU A 455 -11.44 -2.95 -2.59
CA GLU A 455 -12.77 -3.53 -2.40
C GLU A 455 -13.29 -4.30 -3.64
N ASP A 456 -12.54 -4.27 -4.74
CA ASP A 456 -12.93 -4.85 -6.03
C ASP A 456 -12.67 -6.36 -6.16
N GLY A 457 -12.49 -7.05 -5.02
CA GLY A 457 -12.24 -8.49 -4.97
C GLY A 457 -10.85 -8.90 -5.48
N ARG A 458 -9.93 -7.94 -5.70
CA ARG A 458 -8.58 -8.23 -6.22
C ARG A 458 -7.75 -9.12 -5.30
N TRP A 459 -8.00 -9.11 -3.99
CA TRP A 459 -7.36 -10.03 -3.05
C TRP A 459 -7.61 -11.49 -3.47
N ASP A 460 -8.87 -11.89 -3.59
CA ASP A 460 -9.20 -13.27 -3.95
C ASP A 460 -8.77 -13.59 -5.38
N HIS A 461 -8.91 -12.64 -6.31
CA HIS A 461 -8.46 -12.84 -7.69
C HIS A 461 -6.95 -13.07 -7.76
N TYR A 462 -6.17 -12.30 -6.99
CA TYR A 462 -4.73 -12.44 -6.88
C TYR A 462 -4.33 -13.85 -6.41
N TRP A 463 -4.91 -14.33 -5.31
CA TRP A 463 -4.58 -15.65 -4.77
C TRP A 463 -5.07 -16.80 -5.66
N ARG A 464 -6.25 -16.67 -6.29
CA ARG A 464 -6.72 -17.61 -7.31
C ARG A 464 -5.78 -17.69 -8.50
N ARG A 465 -5.30 -16.55 -9.01
CA ARG A 465 -4.30 -16.53 -10.11
C ARG A 465 -2.98 -17.13 -9.65
N ARG A 466 -2.56 -16.85 -8.41
CA ARG A 466 -1.30 -17.31 -7.83
C ARG A 466 -1.24 -18.82 -7.65
N SER A 467 -2.39 -19.48 -7.46
CA SER A 467 -2.55 -20.93 -7.32
C SER A 467 -2.77 -21.68 -8.64
N GLN A 468 -2.89 -20.97 -9.77
CA GLN A 468 -3.02 -21.62 -11.07
C GLN A 468 -1.72 -22.31 -11.51
N PRO A 469 -1.82 -23.29 -12.43
CA PRO A 469 -0.66 -23.82 -13.13
C PRO A 469 0.17 -22.71 -13.76
N TYR A 470 1.50 -22.89 -13.77
CA TYR A 470 2.42 -21.86 -14.27
C TYR A 470 3.56 -22.45 -15.09
N THR A 471 4.12 -21.62 -15.97
CA THR A 471 5.31 -21.92 -16.76
C THR A 471 6.56 -21.40 -16.06
N ARG A 472 7.64 -22.19 -16.10
CA ARG A 472 8.94 -21.73 -15.62
C ARG A 472 9.59 -20.82 -16.65
N GLU A 473 9.94 -19.62 -16.22
CA GLU A 473 10.77 -18.72 -17.02
C GLU A 473 12.23 -19.21 -17.02
N PRO A 474 12.96 -19.02 -18.14
CA PRO A 474 14.40 -19.20 -18.18
C PRO A 474 15.08 -18.34 -17.11
N ARG A 475 16.14 -18.86 -16.49
CA ARG A 475 17.05 -17.99 -15.74
C ARG A 475 17.56 -16.94 -16.72
N LYS A 476 17.29 -15.65 -16.48
CA LYS A 476 18.02 -14.59 -17.17
C LYS A 476 19.49 -14.84 -16.88
N LYS A 477 20.32 -15.01 -17.91
CA LYS A 477 21.76 -14.91 -17.75
C LYS A 477 22.02 -13.47 -17.34
N GLU A 478 22.19 -13.23 -16.05
CA GLU A 478 22.83 -11.99 -15.60
C GLU A 478 24.22 -12.02 -16.23
N GLY A 479 24.47 -11.05 -17.13
CA GLY A 479 25.74 -10.93 -17.81
C GLY A 479 26.86 -10.85 -16.79
N LEU A 480 27.90 -11.65 -17.00
CA LEU A 480 29.18 -11.55 -16.32
C LEU A 480 29.76 -10.15 -16.42
#